data_AF-A0AAU3VPN6-F1
#
_entry.id   AF-A0AAU3VPN6-F1
#
_cell.length_a   1.000
_cell.length_b   1.000
_cell.length_c   1.000
_cell.angle_alpha   90.00
_cell.angle_beta   90.00
_cell.angle_gamma   90.00
#
_symmetry.space_group_name_H-M   'P 1'
#
loop_
_entity.id
_entity.type
_entity.pdbx_description
1 polymer ?
#
loop_
_entity_poly.entity_id
_entity_poly.type
_entity_poly.pdbx_seq_one_letter_code
_entity_poly.pdbx_strand_id
1 'polypeptide(L)'
;MRGGRIGRRRPRHHPGGLTAPSAIATAPTEPRVVAGADHGEHVVFALSLRLSAALAGAEPSRLREVAVAWAGQRAADGEVIEPDVARAIVDDVAALVGEAGRRGEGVHCRVG
;
A
#
# COMPACT_ATOMS: atom_id res chain seq x y z
N MET A 1 -21.08 20.07 64.90
CA MET A 1 -22.54 20.31 64.76
C MET A 1 -22.79 21.26 63.61
N ARG A 2 -23.90 21.07 62.87
CA ARG A 2 -24.31 21.63 61.54
C ARG A 2 -23.56 20.97 60.38
N GLY A 3 -24.12 20.13 59.51
CA GLY A 3 -25.45 20.08 58.87
C GLY A 3 -25.36 20.82 57.52
N GLY A 4 -25.71 20.30 56.34
CA GLY A 4 -26.23 19.03 55.87
C GLY A 4 -26.47 19.10 54.35
N ARG A 5 -26.87 17.96 53.78
CA ARG A 5 -27.62 17.73 52.52
C ARG A 5 -26.92 17.83 51.14
N ILE A 6 -26.60 16.63 50.65
CA ILE A 6 -27.01 16.01 49.36
C ILE A 6 -27.64 16.94 48.31
N GLY A 7 -26.96 17.08 47.17
CA GLY A 7 -27.50 17.56 45.91
C GLY A 7 -26.91 16.76 44.74
N ARG A 8 -27.46 15.57 44.48
CA ARG A 8 -27.17 14.80 43.26
C ARG A 8 -27.76 15.53 42.06
N ARG A 9 -26.92 15.96 41.11
CA ARG A 9 -27.30 16.08 39.69
C ARG A 9 -26.11 15.66 38.83
N ARG A 10 -26.21 14.46 38.25
CA ARG A 10 -25.40 14.02 37.10
C ARG A 10 -25.91 14.75 35.85
N PRO A 11 -25.03 15.36 35.04
CA PRO A 11 -25.29 15.51 33.61
C PRO A 11 -24.79 14.26 32.87
N ARG A 12 -25.58 13.87 31.88
CA ARG A 12 -25.47 12.67 31.07
C ARG A 12 -24.27 12.74 30.11
N HIS A 13 -23.82 11.56 29.70
CA HIS A 13 -22.89 11.31 28.60
C HIS A 13 -23.19 12.15 27.35
N HIS A 14 -22.13 12.74 26.79
CA HIS A 14 -22.01 12.94 25.35
C HIS A 14 -20.62 12.43 24.91
N PRO A 15 -20.52 11.23 24.31
CA PRO A 15 -19.29 10.78 23.67
C PRO A 15 -19.29 11.38 22.26
N GLY A 16 -18.91 12.65 22.14
CA GLY A 16 -18.70 13.31 20.87
C GLY A 16 -17.23 13.19 20.49
N GLY A 17 -16.81 11.99 20.08
CA GLY A 17 -15.52 11.79 19.45
C GLY A 17 -15.46 12.59 18.15
N LEU A 18 -14.78 13.73 18.20
CA LEU A 18 -14.15 14.31 17.01
C LEU A 18 -12.70 13.83 17.02
N THR A 19 -12.50 12.54 16.74
CA THR A 19 -11.38 12.21 15.86
C THR A 19 -11.62 13.05 14.61
N ALA A 20 -10.78 14.06 14.39
CA ALA A 20 -10.63 14.63 13.07
C ALA A 20 -10.61 13.46 12.08
N PRO A 21 -11.30 13.53 10.93
CA PRO A 21 -11.03 12.55 9.88
C PRO A 21 -9.52 12.59 9.71
N SER A 22 -8.86 11.50 10.11
CA SER A 22 -7.45 11.29 9.82
C SER A 22 -7.39 11.56 8.34
N ALA A 23 -6.78 12.69 7.97
CA ALA A 23 -6.71 13.10 6.59
C ALA A 23 -6.32 11.82 5.87
N ILE A 24 -7.12 11.42 4.87
CA ILE A 24 -6.69 10.37 3.96
C ILE A 24 -5.47 11.00 3.33
N ALA A 25 -4.31 10.80 3.97
CA ALA A 25 -3.02 11.12 3.44
C ALA A 25 -3.10 10.38 2.13
N THR A 26 -3.16 11.14 1.05
CA THR A 26 -3.16 10.57 -0.29
C THR A 26 -1.80 9.91 -0.35
N ALA A 27 -1.77 8.63 0.04
CA ALA A 27 -0.52 7.93 0.21
C ALA A 27 0.08 7.96 -1.19
N PRO A 28 1.34 8.40 -1.31
CA PRO A 28 1.98 8.47 -2.60
C PRO A 28 1.80 7.12 -3.29
N THR A 29 1.40 7.16 -4.55
CA THR A 29 1.33 5.98 -5.43
C THR A 29 2.70 5.34 -5.61
N GLU A 30 3.75 6.09 -5.30
CA GLU A 30 5.13 5.68 -5.39
C GLU A 30 5.53 4.73 -4.24
N PRO A 31 6.32 3.69 -4.53
CA PRO A 31 6.93 2.84 -3.51
C PRO A 31 7.72 3.68 -2.49
N ARG A 32 7.61 3.33 -1.21
CA ARG A 32 8.37 4.01 -0.15
C ARG A 32 9.66 3.24 0.09
N VAL A 33 10.80 3.93 0.14
CA VAL A 33 12.06 3.33 0.61
C VAL A 33 11.94 3.09 2.12
N VAL A 34 12.04 1.84 2.56
CA VAL A 34 11.88 1.46 3.99
C VAL A 34 13.22 1.20 4.67
N ALA A 35 14.26 0.92 3.88
CA ALA A 35 15.64 0.93 4.34
C ALA A 35 16.52 1.53 3.24
N GLY A 36 17.24 2.60 3.58
CA GLY A 36 18.35 3.13 2.80
C GLY A 36 19.64 2.56 3.36
N ALA A 37 20.48 2.02 2.49
CA ALA A 37 21.78 1.51 2.89
C ALA A 37 22.68 2.70 3.29
N ASP A 38 22.77 2.99 4.59
CA ASP A 38 24.07 3.37 5.12
C ASP A 38 24.99 2.17 4.85
N HIS A 39 25.90 2.35 3.88
CA HIS A 39 27.00 1.45 3.47
C HIS A 39 26.83 0.51 2.27
N GLY A 40 25.83 0.69 1.38
CA GLY A 40 25.64 -0.19 0.20
C GLY A 40 25.26 -1.62 0.63
N GLU A 41 24.48 -2.44 -0.05
CA GLU A 41 24.36 -2.67 -1.49
C GLU A 41 22.92 -3.13 -1.83
N HIS A 42 21.96 -2.94 -0.93
CA HIS A 42 20.58 -3.39 -1.13
C HIS A 42 19.58 -2.30 -0.77
N VAL A 43 18.84 -1.80 -1.76
CA VAL A 43 17.72 -0.86 -1.53
C VAL A 43 16.45 -1.67 -1.35
N VAL A 44 15.73 -1.44 -0.25
CA VAL A 44 14.44 -2.08 0.02
C VAL A 44 13.30 -1.08 -0.17
N PHE A 45 12.46 -1.34 -1.17
CA PHE A 45 11.25 -0.58 -1.47
C PHE A 45 10.04 -1.33 -0.93
N ALA A 46 9.21 -0.70 -0.10
CA ALA A 46 7.88 -1.22 0.18
C ALA A 46 6.88 -0.70 -0.85
N LEU A 47 6.08 -1.60 -1.40
CA LEU A 47 4.94 -1.21 -2.21
C LEU A 47 3.94 -0.46 -1.33
N SER A 48 3.46 0.69 -1.79
CA SER A 48 2.44 1.43 -1.06
C SER A 48 1.16 0.60 -0.97
N LEU A 49 0.42 0.71 0.13
CA LEU A 49 -0.86 -0.01 0.30
C LEU A 49 -1.83 0.24 -0.87
N ARG A 50 -1.80 1.44 -1.44
CA ARG A 50 -2.61 1.82 -2.60
C ARG A 50 -2.18 1.09 -3.86
N LEU A 51 -0.88 1.04 -4.15
CA LEU A 51 -0.35 0.29 -5.29
C LEU A 51 -0.64 -1.20 -5.12
N SER A 52 -0.48 -1.72 -3.90
CA SER A 52 -0.80 -3.11 -3.57
C SER A 52 -2.27 -3.43 -3.83
N ALA A 53 -3.19 -2.59 -3.34
CA ALA A 53 -4.63 -2.77 -3.59
C ALA A 53 -4.99 -2.66 -5.07
N ALA A 54 -4.35 -1.74 -5.80
CA ALA A 54 -4.57 -1.56 -7.24
C ALA A 54 -4.11 -2.78 -8.04
N LEU A 55 -2.97 -3.38 -7.70
CA LEU A 55 -2.47 -4.59 -8.35
C LEU A 55 -3.34 -5.80 -8.02
N ALA A 56 -3.70 -6.00 -6.74
CA ALA A 56 -4.50 -7.13 -6.30
C ALA A 56 -5.94 -7.12 -6.87
N GLY A 57 -6.49 -5.93 -7.15
CA GLY A 57 -7.84 -5.75 -7.68
C GLY A 57 -7.90 -5.43 -9.17
N ALA A 58 -6.78 -5.44 -9.90
CA ALA A 58 -6.78 -5.10 -11.31
C ALA A 58 -7.40 -6.22 -12.16
N GLU A 59 -8.22 -5.82 -13.12
CA GLU A 59 -8.76 -6.74 -14.12
C GLU A 59 -7.64 -7.32 -15.02
N PRO A 60 -7.77 -8.56 -15.52
CA PRO A 60 -6.74 -9.18 -16.38
C PRO A 60 -6.41 -8.38 -17.64
N SER A 61 -7.39 -7.66 -18.20
CA SER A 61 -7.17 -6.75 -19.34
C SER A 61 -6.25 -5.58 -18.97
N ARG A 62 -6.42 -5.04 -17.76
CA ARG A 62 -5.60 -3.94 -17.25
C ARG A 62 -4.18 -4.37 -16.92
N LEU A 63 -4.00 -5.56 -16.35
CA LEU A 63 -2.67 -6.14 -16.11
C LEU A 63 -1.93 -6.37 -17.43
N ARG A 64 -2.63 -6.82 -18.47
CA ARG A 64 -2.07 -6.95 -19.83
C ARG A 64 -1.63 -5.60 -20.41
N GLU A 65 -2.43 -4.54 -20.27
CA GLU A 65 -2.04 -3.20 -20.71
C GLU A 65 -0.75 -2.73 -20.02
N VAL A 66 -0.64 -2.94 -18.70
CA VAL A 66 0.54 -2.60 -17.92
C VAL A 66 1.76 -3.41 -18.37
N ALA A 67 1.60 -4.71 -18.61
CA ALA A 67 2.68 -5.57 -19.10
C ALA A 67 3.21 -5.10 -20.47
N VAL A 68 2.32 -4.74 -21.41
CA VAL A 68 2.71 -4.21 -22.72
C VAL A 68 3.44 -2.88 -22.59
N ALA A 69 2.91 -1.95 -21.77
CA ALA A 69 3.55 -0.66 -21.55
C ALA A 69 4.94 -0.81 -20.92
N TRP A 70 5.07 -1.70 -19.93
CA TRP A 70 6.35 -1.99 -19.28
C TRP A 70 7.36 -2.63 -20.24
N ALA A 71 6.96 -3.64 -21.01
CA ALA A 71 7.82 -4.27 -22.02
C ALA A 71 8.30 -3.26 -23.07
N GLY A 72 7.41 -2.36 -23.53
CA GLY A 72 7.77 -1.28 -24.45
C GLY A 72 8.80 -0.32 -23.87
N GLN A 73 8.69 0.02 -22.58
CA GLN A 73 9.67 0.87 -21.91
C GLN A 73 11.02 0.17 -21.77
N ARG A 74 11.06 -1.12 -21.41
CA ARG A 74 12.31 -1.90 -21.34
C ARG A 74 12.98 -2.04 -22.71
N ALA A 75 12.20 -2.23 -23.76
CA ALA A 75 12.73 -2.29 -25.11
C ALA A 75 13.37 -0.95 -25.53
N ALA A 76 12.79 0.19 -25.11
CA ALA A 76 13.39 1.51 -25.32
C ALA A 76 14.73 1.67 -24.55
N ASP A 77 14.86 1.00 -23.40
CA ASP A 77 16.11 0.90 -22.63
C ASP A 77 17.10 -0.14 -23.17
N GLY A 78 16.78 -0.81 -24.29
CA GLY A 78 17.62 -1.83 -24.92
C GLY A 78 17.45 -3.26 -24.41
N GLU A 79 16.47 -3.52 -23.53
CA GLU A 79 16.13 -4.86 -23.06
C GLU A 79 14.79 -5.32 -23.65
N VAL A 80 14.83 -6.34 -24.52
CA VAL A 80 13.62 -6.91 -25.10
C VAL A 80 13.04 -7.94 -24.13
N ILE A 81 11.84 -7.67 -23.64
CA ILE A 81 11.03 -8.63 -22.87
C ILE A 81 9.86 -9.06 -23.75
N GLU A 82 9.74 -10.36 -23.98
CA GLU A 82 8.62 -10.91 -24.75
C GLU A 82 7.28 -10.59 -24.07
N PRO A 83 6.23 -10.20 -24.81
CA PRO A 83 4.96 -9.76 -24.22
C PRO A 83 4.31 -10.78 -23.29
N ASP A 84 4.42 -12.08 -23.58
CA ASP A 84 3.88 -13.14 -22.73
C ASP A 84 4.69 -13.31 -21.44
N VAL A 85 6.01 -13.10 -21.50
CA VAL A 85 6.87 -13.09 -20.31
C VAL A 85 6.56 -11.87 -19.46
N ALA A 86 6.43 -10.69 -20.08
CA ALA A 86 6.05 -9.47 -19.37
C ALA A 86 4.71 -9.62 -18.66
N ARG A 87 3.75 -10.27 -19.33
CA ARG A 87 2.44 -10.57 -18.75
C ARG A 87 2.55 -11.52 -17.55
N ALA A 88 3.25 -12.63 -17.72
CA ALA A 88 3.43 -13.61 -16.63
C ALA A 88 4.02 -12.95 -15.39
N ILE A 89 5.04 -12.10 -15.56
CA ILE A 89 5.66 -11.36 -14.45
C ILE A 89 4.65 -10.44 -13.76
N VAL A 90 3.88 -9.64 -14.51
CA VAL A 90 2.89 -8.72 -13.93
C VAL A 90 1.75 -9.47 -13.24
N ASP A 91 1.28 -10.57 -13.82
CA ASP A 91 0.25 -11.42 -13.24
C ASP A 91 0.75 -12.06 -11.92
N ASP A 92 2.00 -12.55 -11.89
CA ASP A 92 2.63 -13.12 -10.69
C ASP A 92 2.79 -12.09 -9.58
N VAL A 93 3.19 -10.85 -9.91
CA VAL A 93 3.29 -9.74 -8.94
C VAL A 93 1.90 -9.42 -8.37
N ALA A 94 0.86 -9.35 -9.21
CA ALA A 94 -0.51 -9.11 -8.75
C ALA A 94 -1.00 -10.23 -7.83
N ALA A 95 -0.70 -11.50 -8.15
CA ALA A 95 -1.04 -12.64 -7.32
C ALA A 95 -0.31 -12.62 -5.97
N LEU A 96 1.00 -12.33 -5.96
CA LEU A 96 1.81 -12.21 -4.75
C LEU A 96 1.25 -11.14 -3.81
N VAL A 97 1.00 -9.95 -4.35
CA VAL A 97 0.44 -8.82 -3.60
C VAL A 97 -0.96 -9.15 -3.08
N GLY A 98 -1.78 -9.83 -3.89
CA GLY A 98 -3.11 -10.28 -3.47
C GLY A 98 -3.05 -11.27 -2.31
N GLU A 99 -2.13 -12.23 -2.33
CA GLU A 99 -1.93 -13.17 -1.24
C GLU A 99 -1.40 -12.51 0.03
N ALA A 100 -0.39 -11.63 -0.10
CA ALA A 100 0.13 -10.86 1.03
C ALA A 100 -0.98 -10.00 1.66
N GLY A 101 -1.80 -9.35 0.83
CA GLY A 101 -2.96 -8.59 1.29
C GLY A 101 -3.98 -9.43 2.06
N ARG A 102 -4.28 -10.66 1.61
CA ARG A 102 -5.16 -11.61 2.33
C ARG A 102 -4.60 -12.02 3.69
N ARG A 103 -3.27 -12.03 3.84
CA ARG A 103 -2.57 -12.34 5.09
C ARG A 103 -2.34 -11.13 6.00
N GLY A 104 -2.67 -9.91 5.53
CA GLY A 104 -2.34 -8.67 6.24
C GLY A 104 -0.84 -8.33 6.22
N GLU A 105 -0.10 -8.90 5.27
CA GLU A 105 1.34 -8.72 5.09
C GLU A 105 1.65 -7.64 4.04
N GLY A 106 2.80 -6.98 4.18
CA GLY A 106 3.32 -6.03 3.20
C GLY A 106 4.31 -6.67 2.23
N VAL A 107 4.30 -6.23 0.98
CA VAL A 107 5.29 -6.67 -0.03
C VAL A 107 6.42 -5.65 -0.11
N HIS A 108 7.65 -6.16 -0.12
CA HIS A 108 8.86 -5.36 -0.31
C HIS A 108 9.69 -5.92 -1.47
N CYS A 109 10.28 -5.02 -2.26
CA CYS A 109 11.24 -5.33 -3.31
C CYS A 109 12.63 -5.00 -2.78
N ARG A 110 13.55 -5.96 -2.91
CA ARG A 110 14.98 -5.74 -2.67
C ARG A 110 15.67 -5.61 -4.03
N VAL A 111 16.46 -4.55 -4.21
CA VAL A 111 17.29 -4.33 -5.39
C VAL A 111 18.75 -4.28 -4.97
N GLY A 112 19.59 -5.09 -5.61
CA GLY A 112 21.05 -5.09 -5.52
C GLY A 112 21.63 -6.29 -6.25
#